data_AF-I0YPI5-F1
#
_entry.id   AF-I0YPI5-F1
#
_cell.length_a   1.000
_cell.length_b   1.000
_cell.length_c   1.000
_cell.angle_alpha   90.00
_cell.angle_beta   90.00
_cell.angle_gamma   90.00
#
_symmetry.space_group_name_H-M   'P 1'
#
loop_
_entity.id
_entity.type
_entity.pdbx_description
1 polymer ?
#
loop_
_entity_poly.entity_id
_entity_poly.type
_entity_poly.pdbx_seq_one_letter_code
_entity_poly.pdbx_strand_id
1 'polypeptide(L)'
;MSLDPQQSHWLISGQQWAEERRNDLLQAWQVLQTSYEQRTLPSRVDLTQSVMLTSLGALLLPNVLVILASRKGRKLVFDTVETILATILVFLLLSIVLGLPIGAVYLMIKAISYFLASLWSLPAVQAAVAAARSSFASS
;
A
#
# COMPACT_ATOMS: atom_id res chain seq x y z
N MET A 1 17.74 41.50 -7.29
CA MET A 1 17.12 40.21 -7.62
C MET A 1 16.26 39.79 -6.44
N SER A 2 14.96 40.06 -6.49
CA SER A 2 14.01 39.55 -5.49
C SER A 2 13.73 38.09 -5.79
N LEU A 3 13.95 37.21 -4.81
CA LEU A 3 13.53 35.81 -4.92
C LEU A 3 12.02 35.76 -5.11
N ASP A 4 11.58 34.88 -6.01
CA ASP A 4 10.16 34.57 -6.19
C ASP A 4 9.56 34.15 -4.82
N PRO A 5 8.42 34.72 -4.38
CA PRO A 5 7.78 34.34 -3.12
C PRO A 5 7.53 32.83 -2.97
N GLN A 6 7.43 32.07 -4.05
CA GLN A 6 7.36 30.61 -3.97
C GLN A 6 8.70 29.98 -3.57
N GLN A 7 9.82 30.50 -4.05
CA GLN A 7 11.16 30.00 -3.73
C GLN A 7 11.57 30.33 -2.28
N SER A 8 11.17 31.50 -1.77
CA SER A 8 11.47 31.87 -0.38
C SER A 8 10.74 30.98 0.63
N HIS A 9 9.50 30.57 0.34
CA HIS A 9 8.75 29.64 1.20
C HIS A 9 9.45 28.28 1.32
N TRP A 10 9.96 27.71 0.23
CA TRP A 10 10.69 26.43 0.26
C TRP A 10 12.02 26.51 1.02
N LEU A 11 12.73 27.63 0.90
CA LEU A 11 13.98 27.84 1.64
C LEU A 11 13.72 27.95 3.15
N ILE A 12 12.68 28.70 3.54
CA ILE A 12 12.30 28.86 4.94
C ILE A 12 11.82 27.53 5.53
N SER A 13 10.95 26.80 4.83
CA SER A 13 10.45 25.51 5.32
C SER A 13 11.53 24.44 5.36
N GLY A 14 12.45 24.44 4.38
CA GLY A 14 13.60 23.52 4.38
C GLY A 14 14.58 23.79 5.52
N GLN A 15 14.84 25.07 5.84
CA GLN A 15 15.68 25.44 6.98
C GLN A 15 15.03 25.08 8.31
N GLN A 16 13.73 25.34 8.47
CA GLN A 16 12.97 24.95 9.65
C GLN A 16 13.00 23.43 9.86
N TRP A 17 12.76 22.67 8.79
CA TRP A 17 12.83 21.21 8.83
C TRP A 17 14.23 20.70 9.20
N ALA A 18 15.29 21.29 8.65
CA ALA A 18 16.66 20.89 8.97
C ALA A 18 17.00 21.17 10.44
N GLU A 19 16.54 22.32 10.97
CA GLU A 19 16.73 22.69 12.37
C GLU A 19 15.99 21.75 13.32
N GLU A 20 14.76 21.36 12.99
CA GLU A 20 13.99 20.34 13.72
C GLU A 20 14.75 19.01 13.76
N ARG A 21 15.27 18.52 12.62
CA ARG A 21 16.01 17.25 12.58
C ARG A 21 17.33 17.31 13.34
N ARG A 22 18.01 18.45 13.30
CA ARG A 22 19.21 18.68 14.10
C ARG A 22 18.88 18.62 15.59
N ASN A 23 17.79 19.26 16.02
CA ASN A 23 17.37 19.25 17.42
C ASN A 23 16.93 17.84 17.87
N ASP A 24 16.23 17.09 17.01
CA ASP A 24 15.89 15.69 17.25
C ASP A 24 17.15 14.84 17.52
N LEU A 25 18.21 15.02 16.70
CA LEU A 25 19.46 14.28 16.85
C LEU A 25 20.21 14.66 18.12
N LEU A 26 20.22 15.94 18.49
CA LEU A 26 20.82 16.41 19.73
C LEU A 26 20.09 15.84 20.95
N GLN A 27 18.75 15.80 20.91
CA GLN A 27 17.94 15.18 21.95
C GLN A 27 18.23 13.68 22.07
N ALA A 28 18.27 12.95 20.94
CA ALA A 28 18.63 11.53 20.94
C ALA A 28 20.02 11.29 21.54
N TRP A 29 21.00 12.14 21.20
CA TRP A 29 22.37 12.04 21.72
C TRP A 29 22.42 12.27 23.23
N GLN A 30 21.70 13.28 23.74
CA GLN A 30 21.62 13.54 25.18
C GLN A 30 20.99 12.38 25.94
N VAL A 31 19.89 11.81 25.42
CA VAL A 31 19.23 10.64 26.01
C VAL A 31 20.17 9.42 26.01
N LEU A 32 20.91 9.20 24.92
CA LEU A 32 21.90 8.11 24.87
C LEU A 32 23.02 8.30 25.90
N GLN A 33 23.51 9.53 26.07
CA GLN A 33 24.57 9.81 27.03
C GLN A 33 24.09 9.58 28.47
N THR A 34 22.90 10.10 28.82
CA THR A 34 22.34 9.90 30.17
C THR A 34 22.04 8.43 30.44
N SER A 35 21.49 7.71 29.47
CA SER A 35 21.28 6.25 29.56
C SER A 35 22.58 5.47 29.72
N TYR A 36 23.66 5.89 29.05
CA TYR A 36 24.97 5.28 29.18
C TYR A 36 25.57 5.50 30.57
N GLU A 37 25.51 6.73 31.08
CA GLU A 37 26.02 7.10 32.41
C GLU A 37 25.24 6.41 33.53
N GLN A 38 23.91 6.36 33.41
CA GLN A 38 23.02 5.78 34.42
C GLN A 38 22.86 4.26 34.29
N ARG A 39 23.36 3.66 33.20
CA ARG A 39 23.16 2.24 32.83
C ARG A 39 21.69 1.81 32.83
N THR A 40 20.79 2.75 32.57
CA THR A 40 19.35 2.53 32.48
C THR A 40 18.90 2.73 31.05
N LEU A 41 17.94 1.92 30.61
CA LEU A 41 17.33 2.10 29.30
C LEU A 41 16.41 3.33 29.35
N PRO A 42 16.43 4.19 28.32
CA PRO A 42 15.54 5.33 28.26
C PRO A 42 14.10 4.82 28.19
N SER A 43 13.19 5.45 28.94
CA SER A 43 11.80 5.06 28.89
C SER A 43 11.23 5.46 27.52
N ARG A 44 10.35 4.63 26.94
CA ARG A 44 9.73 4.94 25.63
C ARG A 44 8.87 6.21 25.67
N VAL A 45 8.56 6.71 26.86
CA VAL A 45 7.78 7.93 27.07
C VAL A 45 8.64 9.18 26.82
N ASP A 46 9.96 9.08 26.97
CA ASP A 46 10.88 10.22 26.87
C ASP A 46 11.30 10.55 25.43
N LEU A 47 10.98 9.67 24.46
CA LEU A 47 11.36 9.81 23.06
C LEU A 47 10.13 9.98 22.18
N THR A 48 10.00 11.14 21.55
CA THR A 48 8.99 11.38 20.52
C THR A 48 9.27 10.51 19.28
N GLN A 49 8.21 10.17 18.54
CA GLN A 49 8.32 9.35 17.33
C GLN A 49 9.25 10.00 16.27
N SER A 50 9.29 11.34 16.20
CA SER A 50 10.19 12.07 15.30
C SER A 50 11.66 11.78 15.63
N VAL A 51 12.05 11.89 16.90
CA VAL A 51 13.42 11.63 17.40
C VAL A 51 13.84 10.19 17.10
N MET A 52 12.94 9.23 17.33
CA MET A 52 13.21 7.82 17.05
C MET A 52 13.42 7.55 15.55
N LEU A 53 12.58 8.12 14.68
CA LEU A 53 12.72 7.95 13.23
C LEU A 53 13.96 8.68 12.69
N THR A 54 14.24 9.90 13.17
CA THR A 54 15.41 10.68 12.76
C THR A 54 16.71 9.98 13.16
N SER A 55 16.79 9.43 14.38
CA SER A 55 17.96 8.69 14.85
C SER A 55 18.16 7.35 14.14
N LEU A 56 17.09 6.57 13.92
CA LEU A 56 17.16 5.36 13.10
C LEU A 56 17.61 5.68 11.66
N GLY A 57 17.05 6.74 11.07
CA GLY A 57 17.47 7.23 9.76
C GLY A 57 18.95 7.59 9.74
N ALA A 58 19.43 8.34 10.73
CA ALA A 58 20.83 8.73 10.83
C ALA A 58 21.80 7.53 11.01
N LEU A 59 21.34 6.43 11.62
CA LEU A 59 22.12 5.19 11.72
C LEU A 59 22.09 4.40 10.41
N LEU A 60 20.94 4.27 9.77
CA LEU A 60 20.77 3.43 8.58
C LEU A 60 21.31 4.10 7.31
N LEU A 61 21.10 5.41 7.14
CA LEU A 61 21.45 6.15 5.93
C LEU A 61 22.94 6.02 5.55
N PRO A 62 23.93 6.25 6.44
CA PRO A 62 25.34 6.07 6.09
C PRO A 62 25.67 4.62 5.73
N ASN A 63 25.06 3.64 6.40
CA ASN A 63 25.24 2.22 6.07
C ASN A 63 24.70 1.89 4.67
N VAL A 64 23.50 2.37 4.35
CA VAL A 64 22.90 2.20 3.02
C VAL A 64 23.75 2.90 1.95
N LEU A 65 24.24 4.11 2.22
CA LEU A 65 25.13 4.83 1.31
C LEU A 65 26.45 4.09 1.06
N VAL A 66 27.05 3.50 2.10
CA VAL A 66 28.26 2.67 1.98
C VAL A 66 28.00 1.42 1.14
N ILE A 67 26.87 0.74 1.38
CA ILE A 67 26.47 -0.43 0.59
C ILE A 67 26.27 -0.04 -0.88
N LEU A 68 25.59 1.08 -1.15
CA LEU A 68 25.33 1.59 -2.51
C LEU A 68 26.59 2.16 -3.19
N ALA A 69 27.56 2.65 -2.44
CA ALA A 69 28.86 3.05 -2.98
C ALA A 69 29.64 1.83 -3.51
N SER A 70 29.47 0.67 -2.89
CA SER A 70 30.13 -0.57 -3.30
C SER A 70 29.46 -1.22 -4.53
N ARG A 71 30.27 -1.71 -5.49
CA ARG A 71 29.74 -2.44 -6.68
C ARG A 71 28.94 -3.69 -6.29
N LYS A 72 29.39 -4.43 -5.26
CA LYS A 72 28.71 -5.63 -4.77
C LYS A 72 27.39 -5.31 -4.06
N GLY A 73 27.37 -4.24 -3.26
CA GLY A 73 26.16 -3.81 -2.56
C GLY A 73 25.09 -3.28 -3.51
N ARG A 74 25.45 -2.54 -4.57
CA ARG A 74 24.48 -2.18 -5.62
C ARG A 74 23.85 -3.40 -6.27
N LYS A 75 24.66 -4.40 -6.63
CA LYS A 75 24.15 -5.64 -7.22
C LYS A 75 23.15 -6.33 -6.28
N LEU A 76 23.49 -6.46 -4.99
CA LEU A 76 22.61 -7.05 -3.99
C LEU A 76 21.27 -6.31 -3.87
N VAL A 77 21.29 -4.97 -3.88
CA VAL A 77 20.07 -4.16 -3.82
C VAL A 77 19.21 -4.37 -5.08
N PHE A 78 19.82 -4.34 -6.27
CA PHE A 78 19.09 -4.58 -7.52
C PHE A 78 18.52 -6.00 -7.58
N ASP A 79 19.29 -7.02 -7.22
CA ASP A 79 18.83 -8.42 -7.17
C ASP A 79 17.66 -8.58 -6.18
N THR A 80 17.70 -7.88 -5.04
CA THR A 80 16.62 -7.87 -4.05
C THR A 80 15.35 -7.21 -4.61
N VAL A 81 15.48 -6.05 -5.26
CA VAL A 81 14.36 -5.35 -5.88
C VAL A 81 13.75 -6.19 -7.00
N GLU A 82 14.58 -6.82 -7.82
CA GLU A 82 14.14 -7.74 -8.88
C GLU A 82 13.39 -8.93 -8.29
N THR A 83 13.88 -9.51 -7.20
CA THR A 83 13.21 -10.61 -6.50
C THR A 83 11.85 -10.18 -5.94
N ILE A 84 11.75 -8.99 -5.35
CA ILE A 84 10.48 -8.44 -4.84
C ILE A 84 9.50 -8.23 -6.00
N LEU A 85 9.95 -7.61 -7.09
CA LEU A 85 9.13 -7.41 -8.28
C LEU A 85 8.63 -8.74 -8.86
N ALA A 86 9.52 -9.72 -9.00
CA ALA A 86 9.17 -11.06 -9.46
C ALA A 86 8.13 -11.71 -8.53
N THR A 87 8.32 -11.58 -7.22
CA THR A 87 7.38 -12.10 -6.23
C THR A 87 5.99 -11.45 -6.37
N ILE A 88 5.93 -10.13 -6.50
CA ILE A 88 4.68 -9.39 -6.72
C ILE A 88 3.99 -9.86 -8.02
N LEU A 89 4.75 -10.00 -9.11
CA LEU A 89 4.24 -10.50 -10.38
C LEU A 89 3.69 -11.93 -10.27
N VAL A 90 4.36 -12.80 -9.53
CA VAL A 90 3.88 -14.17 -9.27
C VAL A 90 2.57 -14.14 -8.50
N PHE A 91 2.47 -13.34 -7.43
CA PHE A 91 1.21 -13.22 -6.68
C PHE A 91 0.08 -12.63 -7.52
N LEU A 92 0.38 -11.65 -8.37
CA LEU A 92 -0.59 -11.10 -9.32
C LEU A 92 -1.07 -12.18 -10.29
N LEU A 93 -0.15 -12.95 -10.88
CA LEU A 93 -0.48 -14.02 -11.80
C LEU A 93 -1.32 -15.09 -11.13
N LEU A 94 -0.95 -15.51 -9.92
CA LEU A 94 -1.75 -16.46 -9.13
C LEU A 94 -3.16 -15.93 -8.85
N SER A 95 -3.27 -14.64 -8.49
CA SER A 95 -4.57 -14.01 -8.25
C SER A 95 -5.43 -13.98 -9.51
N ILE A 96 -4.84 -13.75 -10.68
CA ILE A 96 -5.54 -13.79 -11.97
C ILE A 96 -5.97 -15.23 -12.30
N VAL A 97 -5.07 -16.20 -12.20
CA VAL A 97 -5.34 -17.60 -12.52
C VAL A 97 -6.42 -18.19 -11.61
N LEU A 98 -6.37 -17.87 -10.31
CA LEU A 98 -7.39 -18.29 -9.34
C LEU A 98 -8.68 -17.47 -9.45
N GLY A 99 -8.59 -16.20 -9.86
CA GLY A 99 -9.75 -15.32 -10.06
C GLY A 99 -10.53 -15.64 -11.34
N LEU A 100 -9.87 -16.17 -12.37
CA LEU A 100 -10.46 -16.54 -13.66
C LEU A 100 -11.62 -17.54 -13.55
N PRO A 101 -11.50 -18.69 -12.84
CA PRO A 101 -12.62 -19.61 -12.69
C PRO A 101 -13.78 -18.99 -11.92
N ILE A 102 -13.49 -18.19 -10.90
CA ILE A 102 -14.53 -17.48 -10.12
C ILE A 102 -15.27 -16.47 -10.99
N GLY A 103 -14.53 -15.67 -11.77
CA GLY A 103 -15.09 -14.71 -12.72
C GLY A 103 -15.90 -15.39 -13.82
N ALA A 104 -15.43 -16.52 -14.34
CA ALA A 104 -16.15 -17.29 -15.35
C ALA A 104 -17.48 -17.83 -14.82
N VAL A 105 -17.49 -18.40 -13.60
CA VAL A 105 -18.73 -18.86 -12.94
C VAL A 105 -19.69 -17.69 -12.72
N TYR A 106 -19.19 -16.55 -12.24
CA TYR A 106 -20.01 -15.36 -12.05
C TYR A 106 -20.65 -14.86 -13.35
N LEU A 107 -19.86 -14.77 -14.44
CA LEU A 107 -20.37 -14.37 -15.75
C LEU A 107 -21.38 -15.37 -16.30
N MET A 108 -21.18 -16.67 -16.07
CA MET A 108 -22.11 -17.71 -16.47
C MET A 108 -23.47 -17.55 -15.76
N ILE A 109 -23.46 -17.34 -14.44
CA ILE A 109 -24.68 -17.10 -13.65
C ILE A 109 -25.40 -15.84 -14.15
N LYS A 110 -24.66 -14.75 -14.38
CA LYS A 110 -25.20 -13.51 -14.95
C LYS A 110 -25.83 -13.74 -16.32
N ALA A 111 -25.14 -14.43 -17.23
CA ALA A 111 -25.65 -14.73 -18.56
C ALA A 111 -26.95 -15.55 -18.51
N ILE A 112 -27.01 -16.57 -17.65
CA ILE A 112 -28.24 -17.37 -17.43
C ILE A 112 -29.36 -16.48 -16.91
N SER A 113 -29.09 -15.59 -15.94
CA SER A 113 -30.12 -14.70 -15.40
C SER A 113 -30.71 -13.75 -16.45
N TYR A 114 -29.86 -13.17 -17.31
CA TYR A 114 -30.31 -12.32 -18.41
C TYR A 114 -31.08 -13.12 -19.47
N PHE A 115 -30.64 -14.34 -19.77
CA PHE A 115 -31.33 -15.21 -20.70
C PHE A 115 -32.72 -15.60 -20.20
N LEU A 116 -32.85 -16.00 -18.94
CA LEU A 116 -34.14 -16.31 -18.31
C LEU A 116 -35.06 -15.09 -18.25
N ALA A 117 -34.53 -13.92 -17.90
CA ALA A 117 -35.31 -12.68 -17.91
C ALA A 117 -35.80 -12.33 -19.33
N SER A 118 -34.97 -12.54 -20.35
CA SER A 118 -35.34 -12.33 -21.75
C SER A 118 -36.43 -13.32 -22.20
N LEU A 119 -36.31 -14.61 -21.86
CA LEU A 119 -37.35 -15.60 -22.15
C LEU A 119 -38.68 -15.26 -21.48
N TRP A 120 -38.65 -14.76 -20.24
CA TRP A 120 -39.86 -14.35 -19.52
C TRP A 120 -40.57 -13.14 -20.14
N SER A 121 -39.80 -12.29 -20.85
CA SER A 121 -40.34 -11.13 -21.57
C SER A 121 -41.03 -11.49 -22.89
N LEU A 122 -40.90 -12.74 -23.37
CA LEU A 122 -41.53 -13.17 -24.62
C LEU A 122 -43.05 -13.30 -24.47
N PRO A 123 -43.85 -12.71 -25.37
CA PRO A 123 -45.32 -12.76 -25.30
C PRO A 123 -45.86 -14.19 -25.32
N ALA A 124 -45.22 -15.09 -26.07
CA ALA A 124 -45.61 -16.50 -26.17
C ALA A 124 -45.47 -17.25 -24.83
N VAL A 125 -44.43 -16.93 -24.05
CA VAL A 125 -44.21 -17.54 -22.72
C VAL A 125 -45.24 -17.02 -21.72
N GLN A 126 -45.53 -15.71 -21.77
CA GLN A 126 -46.57 -15.12 -20.91
C GLN A 126 -47.96 -15.67 -21.24
N ALA A 127 -48.27 -15.86 -22.53
CA ALA A 127 -49.52 -16.47 -22.98
C ALA A 127 -49.64 -17.93 -22.53
N ALA A 128 -48.56 -18.71 -22.64
CA ALA A 128 -48.54 -20.10 -22.18
C ALA A 128 -48.71 -20.21 -20.65
N VAL A 129 -48.06 -19.33 -19.88
CA VAL A 129 -48.21 -19.28 -18.41
C VAL A 129 -49.63 -18.86 -18.01
N ALA A 130 -50.23 -17.89 -18.71
CA ALA A 130 -51.61 -17.48 -18.48
C ALA A 130 -52.61 -18.61 -18.76
N ALA A 131 -52.41 -19.35 -19.86
CA ALA A 131 -53.23 -20.49 -20.23
C ALA A 131 -53.11 -21.67 -19.24
N ALA A 132 -51.91 -21.93 -18.72
CA ALA A 132 -51.72 -22.93 -17.67
C ALA A 132 -52.39 -22.50 -16.36
N ARG A 133 -52.32 -21.20 -16.01
CA ARG A 133 -52.95 -20.69 -14.78
C ARG A 133 -54.47 -20.77 -14.82
N SER A 134 -55.09 -20.55 -15.98
CA SER A 134 -56.54 -20.67 -16.13
C SER A 134 -57.02 -22.12 -16.03
N SER A 135 -56.25 -23.11 -16.53
CA SER A 135 -56.62 -24.53 -16.40
C SER A 135 -56.59 -25.06 -14.97
N PHE A 136 -55.68 -24.54 -14.13
CA PHE A 136 -55.64 -24.88 -12.71
C PHE A 136 -56.73 -24.18 -11.88
N ALA A 137 -57.25 -23.04 -12.33
CA ALA A 137 -58.32 -22.32 -11.62
C ALA A 137 -59.72 -22.87 -11.92
N SER A 138 -59.88 -23.65 -12.99
CA SER A 138 -61.13 -24.31 -13.39
C SER A 138 -61.25 -25.77 -12.91
N SER A 139 -60.27 -26.25 -12.15
CA SER A 139 -60.23 -27.60 -11.53
C SER A 139 -60.54 -27.48 -10.03
#